data_AF-A0A2Z4FMP7-F1
#
_entry.id   AF-A0A2Z4FMP7-F1
#
_cell.length_a   1.000
_cell.length_b   1.000
_cell.length_c   1.000
_cell.angle_alpha   90.00
_cell.angle_beta   90.00
_cell.angle_gamma   90.00
#
_symmetry.space_group_name_H-M   'P 1'
#
loop_
_entity.id
_entity.type
_entity.pdbx_description
1 polymer ?
#
loop_
_entity_poly.entity_id
_entity_poly.type
_entity_poly.pdbx_seq_one_letter_code
_entity_poly.pdbx_strand_id
1 'polypeptide(L)'
;MAFLAGAFLAFQPGWEEWAEFFVPRAVFLVAIPYVLLLSYLFLRAQLGLWFLRRGKVEEAIAYCEPRLTHSLMRSRGEALGNRIALARAFVWRGDYERARELLAKADSPPKRGRARLELARWRMEVALREENLVRCHRAFDEVAGQLRPASARRELEACRAELALREGDRGAFETALGRANWKGKSLPRTQWVEVLGALRFDPTVGSAGKIGNKDDADLAVHLEVLDSIQEALLNLLPQVEGEVLSIRAELLYRDGHLEEARQQLASLESARCDARSRYEAERVRALVEAL
;
A
#
# COMPACT_ATOMS: atom_id res chain seq x y z
N MET A 1 -38.51 -16.83 10.20
CA MET A 1 -39.75 -16.78 11.01
C MET A 1 -39.90 -18.01 11.88
N ALA A 2 -39.92 -19.24 11.34
CA ALA A 2 -40.07 -20.46 12.14
C ALA A 2 -39.04 -20.65 13.27
N PHE A 3 -37.76 -20.32 13.04
CA PHE A 3 -36.72 -20.40 14.09
C PHE A 3 -36.96 -19.43 15.26
N LEU A 4 -37.27 -18.17 14.96
CA LEU A 4 -37.56 -17.15 16.00
C LEU A 4 -38.85 -17.47 16.75
N ALA A 5 -39.85 -18.03 16.06
CA ALA A 5 -41.07 -18.51 16.70
C ALA A 5 -40.80 -19.70 17.62
N GLY A 6 -40.03 -20.71 17.17
CA GLY A 6 -39.65 -21.86 17.99
C GLY A 6 -38.78 -21.48 19.20
N ALA A 7 -37.82 -20.56 19.01
CA ALA A 7 -37.01 -20.03 20.10
C ALA A 7 -37.84 -19.21 21.10
N PHE A 8 -38.79 -18.40 20.63
CA PHE A 8 -39.69 -17.64 21.51
C PHE A 8 -40.61 -18.57 22.32
N LEU A 9 -41.20 -19.57 21.67
CA LEU A 9 -42.08 -20.57 22.31
C LEU A 9 -41.33 -21.42 23.34
N ALA A 10 -40.05 -21.72 23.11
CA ALA A 10 -39.22 -22.46 24.06
C ALA A 10 -39.02 -21.76 25.43
N PHE A 11 -39.36 -20.46 25.54
CA PHE A 11 -39.33 -19.71 26.80
C PHE A 11 -40.74 -19.37 27.33
N GLN A 12 -41.81 -19.89 26.72
CA GLN A 12 -43.19 -19.70 27.19
C GLN A 12 -43.62 -20.89 28.08
N PRO A 13 -44.39 -20.65 29.16
CA PRO A 13 -44.96 -21.73 29.97
C PRO A 13 -45.87 -22.65 29.13
N GLY A 14 -45.80 -23.97 29.34
CA GLY A 14 -46.61 -24.97 28.63
C GLY A 14 -46.06 -25.43 27.27
N TRP A 15 -44.79 -25.13 26.99
CA TRP A 15 -44.07 -25.51 25.76
C TRP A 15 -42.75 -26.24 26.06
N GLU A 16 -42.75 -27.10 27.07
CA GLU A 16 -41.56 -27.78 27.60
C GLU A 16 -40.86 -28.67 26.55
N GLU A 17 -41.62 -29.35 25.69
CA GLU A 17 -41.07 -30.18 24.59
C GLU A 17 -40.24 -29.34 23.59
N TRP A 18 -40.66 -28.09 23.35
CA TRP A 18 -39.92 -27.16 22.50
C TRP A 18 -38.66 -26.66 23.18
N ALA A 19 -38.69 -26.45 24.49
CA ALA A 19 -37.50 -26.10 25.27
C ALA A 19 -36.45 -27.21 25.23
N GLU A 20 -36.85 -28.47 25.43
CA GLU A 20 -35.97 -29.64 25.34
C GLU A 20 -35.34 -29.81 23.95
N PHE A 21 -36.08 -29.49 22.89
CA PHE A 21 -35.54 -29.53 21.54
C PHE A 21 -34.57 -28.37 21.26
N PHE A 22 -34.95 -27.12 21.60
CA PHE A 22 -34.22 -25.91 21.22
C PHE A 22 -33.03 -25.61 22.11
N VAL A 23 -33.13 -25.74 23.44
CA VAL A 23 -32.08 -25.28 24.37
C VAL A 23 -30.73 -25.98 24.13
N PRO A 24 -30.66 -27.32 23.98
CA PRO A 24 -29.39 -28.00 23.71
C PRO A 24 -28.81 -27.66 22.33
N ARG A 25 -29.67 -27.26 21.37
CA ARG A 25 -29.31 -26.97 19.98
C ARG A 25 -29.13 -25.49 19.69
N ALA A 26 -29.46 -24.61 20.63
CA ALA A 26 -29.49 -23.17 20.45
C ALA A 26 -28.13 -22.62 20.00
N VAL A 27 -27.03 -23.15 20.56
CA VAL A 27 -25.67 -22.78 20.15
C VAL A 27 -25.47 -23.07 18.67
N PHE A 28 -25.83 -24.25 18.17
CA PHE A 28 -25.65 -24.58 16.75
C PHE A 28 -26.58 -23.75 15.86
N LEU A 29 -27.84 -23.58 16.27
CA LEU A 29 -28.84 -22.88 15.46
C LEU A 29 -28.62 -21.36 15.40
N VAL A 30 -27.96 -20.76 16.40
CA VAL A 30 -27.63 -19.33 16.41
C VAL A 30 -26.20 -19.09 15.93
N ALA A 31 -25.22 -19.81 16.48
CA ALA A 31 -23.81 -19.56 16.22
C ALA A 31 -23.42 -19.94 14.80
N ILE A 32 -23.90 -21.06 14.24
CA ILE A 32 -23.51 -21.47 12.88
C ILE A 32 -23.98 -20.43 11.84
N PRO A 33 -25.26 -20.04 11.77
CA PRO A 33 -25.69 -19.02 10.81
C PRO A 33 -25.00 -17.68 11.04
N TYR A 34 -24.74 -17.30 12.29
CA TYR A 34 -24.05 -16.06 12.61
C TYR A 34 -22.59 -16.07 12.15
N VAL A 35 -21.85 -17.17 12.39
CA VAL A 35 -20.48 -17.34 11.90
C VAL A 35 -20.45 -17.33 10.37
N LEU A 36 -21.34 -18.07 9.71
CA LEU A 36 -21.44 -18.07 8.25
C LEU A 36 -21.74 -16.68 7.70
N LEU A 37 -22.65 -15.93 8.34
CA LEU A 37 -22.96 -14.54 7.97
C LEU A 37 -21.74 -13.64 8.15
N LEU A 38 -21.04 -13.72 9.28
CA LEU A 38 -19.83 -12.92 9.52
C LEU A 38 -18.70 -13.27 8.54
N SER A 39 -18.48 -14.55 8.27
CA SER A 39 -17.50 -15.02 7.28
C SER A 39 -17.87 -14.51 5.89
N TYR A 40 -19.14 -14.59 5.49
CA TYR A 40 -19.63 -14.05 4.23
C TYR A 40 -19.37 -12.54 4.12
N LEU A 41 -19.75 -11.76 5.15
CA LEU A 41 -19.56 -10.31 5.16
C LEU A 41 -18.07 -9.93 5.16
N PHE A 42 -17.24 -10.66 5.90
CA PHE A 42 -15.80 -10.46 5.94
C PHE A 42 -15.15 -10.74 4.59
N LEU A 43 -15.41 -11.92 4.01
CA LEU A 43 -14.90 -12.30 2.69
C LEU A 43 -15.35 -11.27 1.66
N ARG A 44 -16.62 -10.87 1.70
CA ARG A 44 -17.18 -9.91 0.76
C ARG A 44 -16.46 -8.56 0.81
N ALA A 45 -16.04 -8.09 2.00
CA ALA A 45 -15.30 -6.85 2.15
C ALA A 45 -13.80 -6.98 1.80
N GLN A 46 -13.23 -8.18 1.86
CA GLN A 46 -11.78 -8.40 1.69
C GLN A 46 -11.39 -9.05 0.35
N LEU A 47 -12.34 -9.57 -0.42
CA LEU A 47 -12.05 -10.39 -1.60
C LEU A 47 -11.28 -9.62 -2.69
N GLY A 48 -11.63 -8.35 -2.92
CA GLY A 48 -10.90 -7.49 -3.87
C GLY A 48 -9.42 -7.34 -3.49
N LEU A 49 -9.14 -7.08 -2.21
CA LEU A 49 -7.76 -7.00 -1.70
C LEU A 49 -7.04 -8.35 -1.76
N TRP A 50 -7.77 -9.45 -1.57
CA TRP A 50 -7.23 -10.79 -1.67
C TRP A 50 -6.81 -11.13 -3.10
N PHE A 51 -7.61 -10.76 -4.11
CA PHE A 51 -7.23 -10.90 -5.53
C PHE A 51 -5.94 -10.12 -5.84
N LEU A 52 -5.85 -8.88 -5.36
CA LEU A 52 -4.64 -8.07 -5.54
C LEU A 52 -3.39 -8.65 -4.87
N ARG A 53 -3.51 -9.36 -3.75
CA ARG A 53 -2.33 -10.03 -3.16
C ARG A 53 -1.81 -11.20 -4.00
N ARG A 54 -2.54 -11.64 -5.03
CA ARG A 54 -2.26 -12.85 -5.82
C ARG A 54 -1.98 -12.58 -7.30
N GLY A 55 -1.71 -11.35 -7.69
CA GLY A 55 -1.54 -11.00 -9.11
C GLY A 55 -2.85 -10.80 -9.89
N LYS A 56 -4.03 -11.02 -9.26
CA LYS A 56 -5.32 -11.13 -9.96
C LYS A 56 -6.01 -9.77 -10.15
N VAL A 57 -5.40 -8.92 -10.99
CA VAL A 57 -5.84 -7.53 -11.22
C VAL A 57 -7.27 -7.49 -11.77
N GLU A 58 -7.53 -8.31 -12.79
CA GLU A 58 -8.77 -8.33 -13.56
C GLU A 58 -9.95 -8.79 -12.70
N GLU A 59 -9.75 -9.84 -11.92
CA GLU A 59 -10.76 -10.33 -10.98
C GLU A 59 -11.03 -9.33 -9.87
N ALA A 60 -10.02 -8.58 -9.40
CA ALA A 60 -10.23 -7.50 -8.45
C ALA A 60 -11.10 -6.38 -9.02
N ILE A 61 -10.87 -5.99 -10.29
CA ILE A 61 -11.66 -4.96 -10.98
C ILE A 61 -13.10 -5.42 -11.14
N ALA A 62 -13.32 -6.58 -11.77
CA ALA A 62 -14.64 -7.13 -12.01
C ALA A 62 -15.43 -7.32 -10.71
N TYR A 63 -14.74 -7.66 -9.62
CA TYR A 63 -15.37 -7.80 -8.31
C TYR A 63 -15.72 -6.44 -7.68
N CYS A 64 -14.80 -5.47 -7.66
CA CYS A 64 -15.00 -4.22 -6.90
C CYS A 64 -15.87 -3.18 -7.62
N GLU A 65 -15.88 -3.15 -8.95
CA GLU A 65 -16.59 -2.15 -9.76
C GLU A 65 -18.12 -2.08 -9.50
N PRO A 66 -18.89 -3.18 -9.48
CA PRO A 66 -20.31 -3.12 -9.11
C PRO A 66 -20.55 -2.88 -7.61
N ARG A 67 -19.47 -2.75 -6.81
CA ARG A 67 -19.51 -2.69 -5.35
C ARG A 67 -19.20 -1.31 -4.74
N LEU A 68 -19.15 -0.28 -5.58
CA LEU A 68 -18.76 1.08 -5.16
C LEU A 68 -19.86 1.87 -4.43
N THR A 69 -21.13 1.52 -4.64
CA THR A 69 -22.28 2.21 -4.05
C THR A 69 -22.74 1.54 -2.76
N HIS A 70 -23.14 2.34 -1.78
CA HIS A 70 -23.77 1.82 -0.57
C HIS A 70 -25.20 1.34 -0.88
N SER A 71 -25.68 0.34 -0.15
CA SER A 71 -27.04 -0.20 -0.27
C SER A 71 -27.48 -0.83 1.05
N LEU A 72 -28.73 -1.29 1.15
CA LEU A 72 -29.23 -2.02 2.33
C LEU A 72 -28.33 -3.20 2.71
N MET A 73 -27.75 -3.87 1.72
CA MET A 73 -26.86 -5.02 1.91
C MET A 73 -25.37 -4.64 1.91
N ARG A 74 -25.01 -3.36 1.79
CA ARG A 74 -23.62 -2.89 1.67
C ARG A 74 -23.38 -1.65 2.53
N SER A 75 -22.57 -1.82 3.57
CA SER A 75 -22.17 -0.69 4.41
C SER A 75 -21.30 0.32 3.64
N ARG A 76 -21.27 1.57 4.10
CA ARG A 76 -20.38 2.61 3.56
C ARG A 76 -18.91 2.21 3.69
N GLY A 77 -18.54 1.52 4.77
CA GLY A 77 -17.18 1.02 4.98
C GLY A 77 -16.79 -0.05 3.96
N GLU A 78 -17.70 -0.97 3.64
CA GLU A 78 -17.49 -1.98 2.61
C GLU A 78 -17.36 -1.35 1.21
N ALA A 79 -18.23 -0.39 0.88
CA ALA A 79 -18.16 0.34 -0.38
C ALA A 79 -16.84 1.11 -0.54
N LEU A 80 -16.38 1.77 0.52
CA LEU A 80 -15.08 2.43 0.55
C LEU A 80 -13.91 1.43 0.43
N GLY A 81 -13.99 0.29 1.11
CA GLY A 81 -12.97 -0.77 1.00
C GLY A 81 -12.84 -1.29 -0.44
N ASN A 82 -13.96 -1.54 -1.11
CA ASN A 82 -13.97 -1.92 -2.53
C ASN A 82 -13.46 -0.79 -3.44
N ARG A 83 -13.77 0.47 -3.13
CA ARG A 83 -13.25 1.63 -3.86
C ARG A 83 -11.72 1.74 -3.76
N ILE A 84 -11.16 1.57 -2.56
CA ILE A 84 -9.70 1.57 -2.36
C ILE A 84 -9.07 0.38 -3.09
N ALA A 85 -9.65 -0.82 -2.99
CA ALA A 85 -9.16 -1.99 -3.73
C ALA A 85 -9.19 -1.76 -5.25
N LEU A 86 -10.27 -1.22 -5.80
CA LEU A 86 -10.35 -0.90 -7.22
C LEU A 86 -9.32 0.16 -7.65
N ALA A 87 -9.12 1.21 -6.84
CA ALA A 87 -8.09 2.22 -7.11
C ALA A 87 -6.69 1.60 -7.16
N ARG A 88 -6.40 0.66 -6.25
CA ARG A 88 -5.14 -0.10 -6.26
C ARG A 88 -4.99 -0.96 -7.52
N ALA A 89 -6.07 -1.55 -8.01
CA ALA A 89 -6.05 -2.30 -9.26
C ALA A 89 -5.69 -1.40 -10.45
N PHE A 90 -6.22 -0.18 -10.49
CA PHE A 90 -5.85 0.81 -11.50
C PHE A 90 -4.40 1.28 -11.37
N VAL A 91 -3.91 1.52 -10.15
CA VAL A 91 -2.47 1.77 -9.88
C VAL A 91 -1.60 0.62 -10.41
N TRP A 92 -2.04 -0.63 -10.20
CA TRP A 92 -1.36 -1.81 -10.73
C TRP A 92 -1.21 -1.80 -12.25
N ARG A 93 -2.23 -1.34 -12.96
CA ARG A 93 -2.20 -1.15 -14.42
C ARG A 93 -1.46 0.10 -14.87
N GLY A 94 -1.06 0.99 -13.96
CA GLY A 94 -0.51 2.31 -14.29
C GLY A 94 -1.57 3.34 -14.71
N ASP A 95 -2.85 3.06 -14.47
CA ASP A 95 -3.96 3.97 -14.78
C ASP A 95 -4.23 4.91 -13.60
N TYR A 96 -3.30 5.85 -13.40
CA TYR A 96 -3.31 6.78 -12.26
C TYR A 96 -4.48 7.76 -12.30
N GLU A 97 -4.93 8.14 -13.49
CA GLU A 97 -6.06 9.04 -13.67
C GLU A 97 -7.36 8.42 -13.12
N ARG A 98 -7.68 7.19 -13.53
CA ARG A 98 -8.86 6.49 -13.00
C ARG A 98 -8.74 6.21 -11.51
N ALA A 99 -7.55 5.84 -11.03
CA ALA A 99 -7.30 5.64 -9.61
C ALA A 99 -7.59 6.93 -8.81
N ARG A 100 -7.06 8.07 -9.27
CA ARG A 100 -7.25 9.38 -8.67
C ARG A 100 -8.72 9.79 -8.64
N GLU A 101 -9.42 9.69 -9.77
CA GLU A 101 -10.84 10.03 -9.84
C GLU A 101 -11.66 9.21 -8.85
N LEU A 102 -11.39 7.90 -8.82
CA LEU A 102 -12.10 6.99 -7.95
C LEU A 102 -11.88 7.32 -6.47
N LEU A 103 -10.64 7.62 -6.08
CA LEU A 103 -10.30 8.04 -4.72
C LEU A 103 -10.88 9.42 -4.37
N ALA A 104 -11.04 10.32 -5.34
CA ALA A 104 -11.66 11.63 -5.12
C ALA A 104 -13.18 11.52 -4.88
N LYS A 105 -13.88 10.62 -5.58
CA LYS A 105 -15.33 10.35 -5.49
C LYS A 105 -15.76 9.58 -4.22
N ALA A 106 -14.98 9.63 -3.14
CA ALA A 106 -15.33 8.96 -1.89
C ALA A 106 -16.45 9.73 -1.18
N ASP A 107 -17.71 9.39 -1.47
CA ASP A 107 -18.87 10.04 -0.85
C ASP A 107 -18.83 9.86 0.67
N SER A 108 -18.69 10.97 1.41
CA SER A 108 -18.65 11.00 2.87
C SER A 108 -17.63 10.04 3.49
N PRO A 109 -16.31 10.31 3.33
CA PRO A 109 -15.29 9.45 3.92
C PRO A 109 -15.43 9.42 5.45
N PRO A 110 -15.05 8.31 6.11
CA PRO A 110 -15.16 8.21 7.56
C PRO A 110 -14.38 9.34 8.24
N LYS A 111 -14.93 9.88 9.33
CA LYS A 111 -14.30 10.98 10.07
C LYS A 111 -12.97 10.58 10.71
N ARG A 112 -12.83 9.31 11.10
CA ARG A 112 -11.65 8.73 11.77
C ARG A 112 -11.53 7.23 11.45
N GLY A 113 -10.43 6.62 11.84
CA GLY A 113 -10.18 5.18 11.76
C GLY A 113 -9.31 4.75 10.58
N ARG A 114 -9.09 3.44 10.47
CA ARG A 114 -8.18 2.82 9.49
C ARG A 114 -8.49 3.22 8.05
N ALA A 115 -9.76 3.13 7.66
CA ALA A 115 -10.17 3.38 6.27
C ALA A 115 -9.91 4.83 5.82
N ARG A 116 -9.96 5.82 6.73
CA ARG A 116 -9.61 7.22 6.41
C ARG A 116 -8.11 7.37 6.12
N LEU A 117 -7.27 6.78 6.97
CA LEU A 117 -5.81 6.79 6.77
C LEU A 117 -5.42 6.04 5.49
N GLU A 118 -6.06 4.91 5.22
CA GLU A 118 -5.80 4.13 4.01
C GLU A 118 -6.23 4.87 2.74
N LEU A 119 -7.37 5.59 2.77
CA LEU A 119 -7.78 6.48 1.69
C LEU A 119 -6.75 7.58 1.44
N ALA A 120 -6.30 8.29 2.49
CA ALA A 120 -5.28 9.33 2.40
C ALA A 120 -3.95 8.79 1.87
N ARG A 121 -3.51 7.63 2.37
CA ARG A 121 -2.30 6.94 1.91
C ARG A 121 -2.36 6.67 0.41
N TRP A 122 -3.43 6.06 -0.10
CA TRP A 122 -3.53 5.76 -1.54
C TRP A 122 -3.71 7.00 -2.41
N ARG A 123 -4.35 8.06 -1.91
CA ARG A 123 -4.36 9.37 -2.60
C ARG A 123 -2.94 9.92 -2.73
N MET A 124 -2.15 9.81 -1.66
CA MET A 124 -0.76 10.24 -1.63
C MET A 124 0.12 9.37 -2.55
N GLU A 125 -0.04 8.05 -2.52
CA GLU A 125 0.70 7.13 -3.39
C GLU A 125 0.43 7.42 -4.88
N VAL A 126 -0.83 7.60 -5.28
CA VAL A 126 -1.17 7.99 -6.65
C VAL A 126 -0.53 9.34 -7.01
N ALA A 127 -0.64 10.33 -6.12
CA ALA A 127 -0.05 11.65 -6.36
C ALA A 127 1.48 11.61 -6.47
N LEU A 128 2.16 10.74 -5.71
CA LEU A 128 3.59 10.49 -5.85
C LEU A 128 3.91 9.86 -7.21
N ARG A 129 3.12 8.88 -7.68
CA ARG A 129 3.36 8.31 -9.02
C ARG A 129 3.11 9.31 -10.16
N GLU A 130 2.19 10.26 -9.96
CA GLU A 130 1.91 11.37 -10.89
C GLU A 130 2.89 12.55 -10.76
N GLU A 131 3.89 12.51 -9.88
CA GLU A 131 4.78 13.65 -9.55
C GLU A 131 4.02 14.92 -9.12
N ASN A 132 2.84 14.77 -8.49
CA ASN A 132 2.02 15.87 -8.04
C ASN A 132 2.17 16.09 -6.52
N LEU A 133 3.24 16.79 -6.12
CA LEU A 133 3.58 17.03 -4.72
C LEU A 133 2.50 17.83 -3.97
N VAL A 134 1.82 18.76 -4.66
CA VAL A 134 0.69 19.53 -4.10
C VAL A 134 -0.46 18.62 -3.67
N ARG A 135 -0.81 17.62 -4.48
CA ARG A 135 -1.83 16.63 -4.12
C ARG A 135 -1.37 15.72 -2.98
N CYS A 136 -0.07 15.44 -2.88
CA CYS A 136 0.49 14.66 -1.78
C CYS A 136 0.27 15.37 -0.43
N HIS A 137 0.62 16.66 -0.34
CA HIS A 137 0.36 17.47 0.86
C HIS A 137 -1.12 17.49 1.23
N ARG A 138 -2.00 17.78 0.26
CA ARG A 138 -3.46 17.78 0.50
C ARG A 138 -3.96 16.46 1.07
N ALA A 139 -3.51 15.33 0.50
CA ALA A 139 -3.90 14.01 0.99
C ALA A 139 -3.43 13.75 2.43
N PHE A 140 -2.23 14.22 2.79
CA PHE A 140 -1.71 14.08 4.14
C PHE A 140 -2.44 14.99 5.15
N ASP A 141 -2.69 16.24 4.78
CA ASP A 141 -3.31 17.26 5.63
C ASP A 141 -4.74 16.88 6.03
N GLU A 142 -5.48 16.19 5.14
CA GLU A 142 -6.82 15.64 5.42
C GLU A 142 -6.87 14.75 6.67
N VAL A 143 -5.73 14.18 7.08
CA VAL A 143 -5.60 13.25 8.20
C VAL A 143 -4.50 13.63 9.18
N ALA A 144 -3.97 14.85 9.13
CA ALA A 144 -2.83 15.28 9.95
C ALA A 144 -3.04 15.04 11.46
N GLY A 145 -4.25 15.31 11.98
CA GLY A 145 -4.61 15.10 13.38
C GLY A 145 -4.89 13.65 13.80
N GLN A 146 -4.85 12.68 12.87
CA GLN A 146 -5.20 11.30 13.17
C GLN A 146 -3.96 10.40 13.34
N LEU A 147 -3.70 9.99 14.58
CA LEU A 147 -2.55 9.16 14.95
C LEU A 147 -2.83 7.65 14.99
N ARG A 148 -4.12 7.24 15.05
CA ARG A 148 -4.53 5.84 15.22
C ARG A 148 -5.40 5.34 14.05
N PRO A 149 -5.32 4.05 13.69
CA PRO A 149 -4.38 3.04 14.21
C PRO A 149 -2.94 3.28 13.72
N ALA A 150 -1.97 2.93 14.57
CA ALA A 150 -0.55 3.18 14.32
C ALA A 150 -0.05 2.50 13.03
N SER A 151 -0.50 1.29 12.73
CA SER A 151 -0.09 0.57 11.51
C SER A 151 -0.44 1.32 10.22
N ALA A 152 -1.69 1.76 10.08
CA ALA A 152 -2.12 2.54 8.91
C ALA A 152 -1.44 3.91 8.86
N ARG A 153 -1.13 4.49 10.03
CA ARG A 153 -0.38 5.74 10.09
C ARG A 153 1.06 5.58 9.60
N ARG A 154 1.73 4.49 9.97
CA ARG A 154 3.12 4.20 9.53
C ARG A 154 3.24 4.12 8.01
N GLU A 155 2.29 3.47 7.35
CA GLU A 155 2.25 3.40 5.88
C GLU A 155 2.10 4.78 5.23
N LEU A 156 1.25 5.64 5.80
CA LEU A 156 1.11 7.02 5.34
C LEU A 156 2.38 7.86 5.57
N GLU A 157 3.04 7.69 6.72
CA GLU A 157 4.30 8.39 7.02
C GLU A 157 5.44 7.94 6.10
N ALA A 158 5.42 6.71 5.59
CA ALA A 158 6.36 6.27 4.55
C ALA A 158 6.17 7.06 3.23
N CYS A 159 4.92 7.28 2.81
CA CYS A 159 4.63 8.15 1.66
C CYS A 159 5.05 9.60 1.92
N ARG A 160 4.90 10.08 3.16
CA ARG A 160 5.36 11.42 3.57
C ARG A 160 6.88 11.55 3.55
N ALA A 161 7.60 10.51 3.99
CA ALA A 161 9.05 10.50 3.89
C ALA A 161 9.48 10.61 2.42
N GLU A 162 8.84 9.89 1.50
CA GLU A 162 9.14 10.04 0.07
C GLU A 162 8.80 11.43 -0.49
N LEU A 163 7.69 12.03 -0.06
CA LEU A 163 7.37 13.42 -0.43
C LEU A 163 8.50 14.37 0.00
N ALA A 164 8.93 14.30 1.27
CA ALA A 164 10.01 15.13 1.79
C ALA A 164 11.35 14.88 1.05
N LEU A 165 11.63 13.63 0.68
CA LEU A 165 12.76 13.27 -0.15
C LEU A 165 12.73 13.98 -1.50
N ARG A 166 11.57 14.00 -2.16
CA ARG A 166 11.40 14.68 -3.47
C ARG A 166 11.48 16.19 -3.37
N GLU A 167 11.16 16.76 -2.21
CA GLU A 167 11.27 18.18 -1.92
C GLU A 167 12.68 18.60 -1.48
N GLY A 168 13.58 17.64 -1.25
CA GLY A 168 14.91 17.89 -0.71
C GLY A 168 14.90 18.29 0.77
N ASP A 169 13.79 18.11 1.49
CA ASP A 169 13.68 18.42 2.92
C ASP A 169 14.14 17.23 3.77
N ARG A 170 15.45 17.21 4.08
CA ARG A 170 16.06 16.17 4.91
C ARG A 170 15.45 16.09 6.31
N GLY A 171 15.13 17.22 6.93
CA GLY A 171 14.59 17.25 8.29
C GLY A 171 13.18 16.65 8.36
N ALA A 172 12.33 16.98 7.39
CA ALA A 172 11.01 16.37 7.26
C ALA A 172 11.09 14.88 6.90
N PHE A 173 12.04 14.48 6.04
CA PHE A 173 12.30 13.09 5.69
C PHE A 173 12.64 12.25 6.92
N GLU A 174 13.66 12.64 7.70
CA GLU A 174 14.11 11.90 8.88
C GLU A 174 12.98 11.79 9.92
N THR A 175 12.23 12.87 10.12
CA THR A 175 11.06 12.90 11.01
C THR A 175 9.97 11.93 10.57
N ALA A 176 9.61 11.93 9.29
CA ALA A 176 8.57 11.07 8.75
C ALA A 176 9.01 9.59 8.75
N LEU A 177 10.27 9.32 8.39
CA LEU A 177 10.84 7.97 8.39
C LEU A 177 10.90 7.38 9.81
N GLY A 178 11.31 8.18 10.81
CA GLY A 178 11.29 7.77 12.22
C GLY A 178 9.89 7.39 12.70
N ARG A 179 8.85 8.10 12.24
CA ARG A 179 7.44 7.75 12.53
C ARG A 179 6.98 6.49 11.77
N ALA A 180 7.42 6.32 10.52
CA ALA A 180 7.13 5.13 9.73
C ALA A 180 7.77 3.85 10.31
N ASN A 181 8.94 3.99 10.95
CA ASN A 181 9.67 2.92 11.63
C ASN A 181 9.26 2.71 13.10
N TRP A 182 8.31 3.49 13.62
CA TRP A 182 7.93 3.42 15.03
C TRP A 182 7.33 2.06 15.42
N LYS A 183 8.00 1.35 16.34
CA LYS A 183 7.56 0.12 17.03
C LYS A 183 6.87 -0.90 16.08
N GLY A 184 7.68 -1.77 15.48
CA GLY A 184 7.23 -2.96 14.76
C GLY A 184 8.18 -3.33 13.63
N LYS A 185 7.88 -4.44 12.93
CA LYS A 185 8.61 -4.82 11.71
C LYS A 185 8.55 -3.67 10.70
N SER A 186 9.68 -3.33 10.08
CA SER A 186 9.70 -2.35 9.00
C SER A 186 8.89 -2.85 7.82
N LEU A 187 8.18 -1.93 7.16
CA LEU A 187 7.36 -2.26 6.01
C LEU A 187 8.22 -2.14 4.75
N PRO A 188 8.03 -3.00 3.72
CA PRO A 188 8.78 -2.91 2.46
C PRO A 188 8.75 -1.49 1.86
N ARG A 189 7.58 -0.82 1.92
CA ARG A 189 7.42 0.56 1.46
C ARG A 189 8.28 1.57 2.23
N THR A 190 8.49 1.35 3.53
CA THR A 190 9.34 2.20 4.38
C THR A 190 10.81 1.96 4.10
N GLN A 191 11.23 0.69 4.01
CA GLN A 191 12.61 0.31 3.66
C GLN A 191 12.99 0.80 2.26
N TRP A 192 12.05 0.79 1.32
CA TRP A 192 12.25 1.39 0.00
C TRP A 192 12.62 2.88 0.09
N VAL A 193 11.90 3.64 0.91
CA VAL A 193 12.14 5.09 1.09
C VAL A 193 13.46 5.34 1.82
N GLU A 194 13.85 4.45 2.72
CA GLU A 194 15.15 4.48 3.39
C GLU A 194 16.29 4.31 2.39
N VAL A 195 16.19 3.33 1.47
CA VAL A 195 17.16 3.14 0.37
C VAL A 195 17.22 4.38 -0.53
N LEU A 196 16.08 4.95 -0.91
CA LEU A 196 16.04 6.20 -1.69
C LEU A 196 16.71 7.36 -0.94
N GLY A 197 16.47 7.48 0.38
CA GLY A 197 17.07 8.47 1.26
C GLY A 197 18.59 8.40 1.29
N ALA A 198 19.12 7.18 1.43
CA ALA A 198 20.54 6.91 1.44
C ALA A 198 21.23 7.30 0.12
N LEU A 199 20.53 7.27 -1.01
CA LEU A 199 21.12 7.72 -2.28
C LEU A 199 21.05 9.23 -2.49
N ARG A 200 20.02 9.90 -1.94
CA ARG A 200 19.69 11.31 -2.22
C ARG A 200 20.26 12.30 -1.22
N PHE A 201 20.24 11.97 0.07
CA PHE A 201 20.69 12.87 1.14
C PHE A 201 22.11 12.59 1.64
N ASP A 202 22.82 11.67 0.99
CA ASP A 202 24.19 11.35 1.34
C ASP A 202 25.15 12.47 0.85
N PRO A 203 25.87 13.13 1.78
CA PRO A 203 26.74 14.27 1.47
C PRO A 203 27.98 13.90 0.63
N THR A 204 28.31 12.61 0.49
CA THR A 204 29.41 12.14 -0.37
C THR A 204 29.15 12.34 -1.87
N VAL A 205 27.88 12.60 -2.25
CA VAL A 205 27.41 12.70 -3.64
C VAL A 205 27.63 14.11 -4.24
N GLY A 206 27.99 15.10 -3.43
CA GLY A 206 28.17 16.49 -3.88
C GLY A 206 29.53 16.83 -4.51
N SER A 207 30.52 15.92 -4.48
CA SER A 207 31.83 16.16 -5.10
C SER A 207 31.93 15.44 -6.44
N ALA A 208 31.64 16.17 -7.52
CA ALA A 208 31.91 15.77 -8.88
C ALA A 208 33.30 15.08 -9.00
N GLY A 209 33.31 13.80 -9.41
CA GLY A 209 34.50 13.14 -9.94
C GLY A 209 35.44 12.43 -8.96
N LYS A 210 35.08 12.26 -7.69
CA LYS A 210 35.79 11.30 -6.82
C LYS A 210 34.78 10.36 -6.20
N ILE A 211 34.88 9.07 -6.54
CA ILE A 211 34.29 7.97 -5.76
C ILE A 211 34.86 8.13 -4.35
N GLY A 212 34.13 8.84 -3.51
CA GLY A 212 34.48 9.01 -2.11
C GLY A 212 34.17 7.69 -1.44
N ASN A 213 35.19 7.04 -0.88
CA ASN A 213 35.05 5.86 -0.02
C ASN A 213 33.91 6.11 0.97
N LYS A 214 32.73 5.57 0.68
CA LYS A 214 31.83 5.17 1.74
C LYS A 214 32.50 3.98 2.43
N ASP A 215 32.15 3.70 3.68
CA ASP A 215 32.39 2.34 4.15
C ASP A 215 31.54 1.45 3.23
N ASP A 216 32.19 0.64 2.38
CA ASP A 216 31.55 -0.29 1.43
C ASP A 216 30.42 -1.10 2.09
N ALA A 217 30.53 -1.30 3.41
CA ALA A 217 29.52 -1.89 4.27
C ALA A 217 28.13 -1.23 4.17
N ASP A 218 28.03 0.10 4.04
CA ASP A 218 26.74 0.80 4.02
C ASP A 218 26.00 0.63 2.67
N LEU A 219 26.73 0.59 1.54
CA LEU A 219 26.11 0.36 0.22
C LEU A 219 25.64 -1.08 0.09
N ALA A 220 26.45 -2.05 0.55
CA ALA A 220 26.10 -3.45 0.61
C ALA A 220 24.81 -3.69 1.42
N VAL A 221 24.67 -3.03 2.59
CA VAL A 221 23.45 -3.11 3.40
C VAL A 221 22.22 -2.60 2.63
N HIS A 222 22.32 -1.51 1.88
CA HIS A 222 21.19 -1.00 1.09
C HIS A 222 20.84 -1.89 -0.10
N LEU A 223 21.83 -2.53 -0.75
CA LEU A 223 21.60 -3.54 -1.78
C LEU A 223 20.86 -4.76 -1.19
N GLU A 224 21.33 -5.30 -0.07
CA GLU A 224 20.69 -6.43 0.61
C GLU A 224 19.25 -6.10 1.04
N VAL A 225 19.03 -4.89 1.58
CA VAL A 225 17.69 -4.41 1.92
C VAL A 225 16.82 -4.37 0.67
N LEU A 226 17.29 -3.79 -0.43
CA LEU A 226 16.53 -3.69 -1.68
C LEU A 226 16.14 -5.07 -2.22
N ASP A 227 17.09 -5.99 -2.30
CA ASP A 227 16.86 -7.36 -2.76
C ASP A 227 15.84 -8.09 -1.87
N SER A 228 15.89 -7.87 -0.54
CA SER A 228 14.94 -8.48 0.41
C SER A 228 13.50 -7.95 0.30
N ILE A 229 13.31 -6.72 -0.22
CA ILE A 229 11.99 -6.08 -0.30
C ILE A 229 11.39 -6.05 -1.70
N GLN A 230 12.19 -6.30 -2.75
CA GLN A 230 11.80 -6.14 -4.15
C GLN A 230 10.48 -6.85 -4.46
N GLU A 231 10.35 -8.14 -4.16
CA GLU A 231 9.13 -8.90 -4.46
C GLU A 231 7.89 -8.29 -3.78
N ALA A 232 8.01 -7.93 -2.50
CA ALA A 232 6.92 -7.34 -1.74
C ALA A 232 6.55 -5.94 -2.27
N LEU A 233 7.53 -5.17 -2.73
CA LEU A 233 7.34 -3.86 -3.33
C LEU A 233 6.66 -3.97 -4.70
N LEU A 234 7.11 -4.90 -5.57
CA LEU A 234 6.50 -5.13 -6.88
C LEU A 234 5.08 -5.68 -6.79
N ASN A 235 4.80 -6.50 -5.77
CA ASN A 235 3.43 -6.91 -5.46
C ASN A 235 2.55 -5.71 -5.05
N LEU A 236 3.11 -4.68 -4.43
CA LEU A 236 2.38 -3.47 -4.03
C LEU A 236 2.22 -2.48 -5.19
N LEU A 237 3.30 -2.22 -5.94
CA LEU A 237 3.41 -1.21 -6.99
C LEU A 237 4.26 -1.74 -8.17
N PRO A 238 3.71 -2.55 -9.10
CA PRO A 238 4.46 -3.17 -10.18
C PRO A 238 5.10 -2.18 -11.13
N GLN A 239 4.49 -0.99 -11.28
CA GLN A 239 5.00 0.05 -12.15
C GLN A 239 6.31 0.68 -11.64
N VAL A 240 6.74 0.35 -10.40
CA VAL A 240 8.03 0.81 -9.84
C VAL A 240 9.18 -0.12 -10.21
N GLU A 241 8.94 -1.18 -10.98
CA GLU A 241 9.99 -2.13 -11.39
C GLU A 241 11.17 -1.41 -12.05
N GLY A 242 10.91 -0.54 -13.02
CA GLY A 242 11.98 0.25 -13.63
C GLY A 242 12.72 1.14 -12.63
N GLU A 243 12.04 1.67 -11.62
CA GLU A 243 12.68 2.48 -10.56
C GLU A 243 13.56 1.62 -9.67
N VAL A 244 13.10 0.44 -9.26
CA VAL A 244 13.88 -0.52 -8.46
C VAL A 244 15.13 -0.95 -9.21
N LEU A 245 15.00 -1.31 -10.48
CA LEU A 245 16.15 -1.72 -11.30
C LEU A 245 17.16 -0.57 -11.44
N SER A 246 16.68 0.66 -11.65
CA SER A 246 17.52 1.86 -11.76
C SER A 246 18.24 2.18 -10.45
N ILE A 247 17.54 2.12 -9.32
CA ILE A 247 18.12 2.36 -7.99
C ILE A 247 19.14 1.28 -7.63
N ARG A 248 18.89 0.01 -7.97
CA ARG A 248 19.87 -1.06 -7.83
C ARG A 248 21.12 -0.82 -8.69
N ALA A 249 20.94 -0.39 -9.95
CA ALA A 249 22.05 -0.05 -10.83
C ALA A 249 22.91 1.10 -10.27
N GLU A 250 22.27 2.13 -9.71
CA GLU A 250 22.99 3.24 -9.07
C GLU A 250 23.78 2.77 -7.83
N LEU A 251 23.20 1.91 -7.00
CA LEU A 251 23.90 1.33 -5.85
C LEU A 251 25.13 0.53 -6.29
N LEU A 252 24.97 -0.40 -7.26
CA LEU A 252 26.08 -1.18 -7.82
C LEU A 252 27.17 -0.31 -8.42
N TYR A 253 26.77 0.72 -9.17
CA TYR A 253 27.72 1.66 -9.77
C TYR A 253 28.54 2.38 -8.70
N ARG A 254 27.89 2.85 -7.62
CA ARG A 254 28.57 3.50 -6.49
C ARG A 254 29.46 2.55 -5.71
N ASP A 255 29.12 1.27 -5.71
CA ASP A 255 29.91 0.18 -5.09
C ASP A 255 31.06 -0.31 -5.98
N GLY A 256 31.24 0.27 -7.18
CA GLY A 256 32.32 -0.08 -8.12
C GLY A 256 32.00 -1.25 -9.07
N HIS A 257 30.78 -1.80 -9.03
CA HIS A 257 30.31 -2.89 -9.87
C HIS A 257 29.70 -2.39 -11.19
N LEU A 258 30.51 -1.73 -12.03
CA LEU A 258 30.04 -1.05 -13.25
C LEU A 258 29.35 -1.98 -14.26
N GLU A 259 29.91 -3.16 -14.53
CA GLU A 259 29.35 -4.08 -15.52
C GLU A 259 28.00 -4.66 -15.06
N GLU A 260 27.87 -4.96 -13.75
CA GLU A 260 26.59 -5.39 -13.17
C GLU A 260 25.55 -4.26 -13.22
N ALA A 261 25.96 -3.00 -12.96
CA ALA A 261 25.09 -1.84 -13.10
C ALA A 261 24.57 -1.68 -14.54
N ARG A 262 25.45 -1.86 -15.55
CA ARG A 262 25.07 -1.83 -16.97
C ARG A 262 24.11 -2.97 -17.34
N GLN A 263 24.36 -4.18 -16.85
CA GLN A 263 23.46 -5.33 -17.05
C GLN A 263 22.08 -5.08 -16.41
N GLN A 264 22.05 -4.45 -15.25
CA GLN A 264 20.82 -4.07 -14.57
C GLN A 264 20.02 -3.05 -15.41
N LEU A 265 20.68 -2.04 -15.98
CA LEU A 265 20.05 -1.05 -16.86
C LEU A 265 19.55 -1.66 -18.17
N ALA A 266 20.23 -2.68 -18.72
CA ALA A 266 19.76 -3.41 -19.89
C ALA A 266 18.43 -4.15 -19.61
N SER A 267 18.22 -4.61 -18.37
CA SER A 267 16.97 -5.27 -17.95
C SER A 267 15.75 -4.34 -17.91
N LEU A 268 15.95 -3.02 -18.01
CA LEU A 268 14.87 -2.03 -18.04
C LEU A 268 14.00 -2.13 -19.30
N GLU A 269 14.51 -2.69 -20.41
CA GLU A 269 13.75 -2.79 -21.67
C GLU A 269 12.49 -3.65 -21.52
N SER A 270 12.54 -4.66 -20.66
CA SER A 270 11.41 -5.54 -20.34
C SER A 270 10.61 -5.12 -19.11
N ALA A 271 11.05 -4.08 -18.39
CA ALA A 271 10.50 -3.71 -17.09
C ALA A 271 9.22 -2.87 -17.22
N ARG A 272 8.30 -3.06 -16.27
CA ARG A 272 7.13 -2.18 -16.13
C ARG A 272 7.58 -0.80 -15.63
N CYS A 273 7.26 0.23 -16.40
CA CYS A 273 7.69 1.59 -16.10
C CYS A 273 6.54 2.59 -16.30
N ASP A 274 6.19 3.29 -15.22
CA ASP A 274 5.45 4.54 -15.35
C ASP A 274 6.37 5.73 -15.68
N ALA A 275 5.80 6.94 -15.69
CA ALA A 275 6.54 8.16 -16.00
C ALA A 275 7.68 8.42 -15.00
N ARG A 276 7.46 8.15 -13.71
CA ARG A 276 8.47 8.31 -12.67
C ARG A 276 9.60 7.30 -12.84
N SER A 277 9.28 6.02 -13.03
CA SER A 277 10.31 4.99 -13.25
C SER A 277 11.18 5.30 -14.47
N ARG A 278 10.59 5.87 -15.53
CA ARG A 278 11.36 6.35 -16.70
C ARG A 278 12.30 7.49 -16.35
N TYR A 279 11.83 8.49 -15.61
CA TYR A 279 12.68 9.60 -15.16
C TYR A 279 13.88 9.09 -14.36
N GLU A 280 13.67 8.16 -13.43
CA GLU A 280 14.78 7.59 -12.65
C GLU A 280 15.73 6.74 -13.49
N ALA A 281 15.20 5.97 -14.44
CA ALA A 281 16.02 5.22 -15.39
C ALA A 281 16.91 6.13 -16.23
N GLU A 282 16.37 7.22 -16.77
CA GLU A 282 17.12 8.20 -17.57
C GLU A 282 18.21 8.87 -16.74
N ARG A 283 17.89 9.28 -15.50
CA ARG A 283 18.87 9.88 -14.59
C ARG A 283 20.02 8.92 -14.27
N VAL A 284 19.73 7.66 -14.00
CA VAL A 284 20.77 6.66 -13.66
C VAL A 284 21.58 6.27 -14.90
N ARG A 285 20.97 6.14 -16.07
CA ARG A 285 21.71 5.93 -17.33
C ARG A 285 22.72 7.05 -17.56
N ALA A 286 22.28 8.30 -17.44
CA ALA A 286 23.18 9.45 -17.58
C ALA A 286 24.33 9.43 -16.56
N LEU A 287 24.11 8.92 -15.34
CA LEU A 287 25.15 8.78 -14.33
C LEU A 287 26.17 7.68 -14.69
N VAL A 288 25.69 6.53 -15.16
CA VAL A 288 26.54 5.35 -15.45
C VAL A 288 27.30 5.49 -16.77
N GLU A 289 26.73 6.22 -17.75
CA GLU A 289 27.32 6.43 -19.08
C GLU A 289 28.24 7.66 -19.17
N ALA A 290 28.27 8.53 -18.14
CA ALA A 290 29.12 9.73 -18.12
C ALA A 290 30.63 9.44 -17.89
N LEU A 291 31.03 8.17 -17.76
CA LEU A 291 32.41 7.69 -17.60
C LEU A 291 32.80 6.73 -18.73
#